data_AF-K2FED9-F1
#
_entry.id   AF-K2FED9-F1
#
_cell.length_a   1.000
_cell.length_b   1.000
_cell.length_c   1.000
_cell.angle_alpha   90.00
_cell.angle_beta   90.00
_cell.angle_gamma   90.00
#
_symmetry.space_group_name_H-M   'P 1'
#
loop_
_entity.id
_entity.type
_entity.pdbx_description
1 polymer ?
#
loop_
_entity_poly.entity_id
_entity_poly.type
_entity_poly.pdbx_seq_one_letter_code
_entity_poly.pdbx_strand_id
1 'polypeptide(L)'
;MGALPYLWSKSSTACDDTNETANTFAITHPFHPLYGKRFALVTRKQTWGEDRVTYFDQDRKLCSMLTSWTNLADTDYFLQASAGRSWFRVDDLVNLNMMLKTLLEIHQNGKGSVK
;
A
#
# COMPACT_ATOMS: atom_id res chain seq x y z
N MET A 1 9.80 30.06 22.63
CA MET A 1 8.80 30.62 21.67
C MET A 1 9.53 30.80 20.34
N GLY A 2 9.15 30.26 19.19
CA GLY A 2 7.91 29.62 18.77
C GLY A 2 8.18 28.57 17.67
N ALA A 3 7.11 27.85 17.34
CA ALA A 3 7.07 26.55 16.67
C ALA A 3 7.45 26.56 15.18
N LEU A 4 7.99 25.42 14.71
CA LEU A 4 8.08 25.06 13.29
C LEU A 4 6.67 24.96 12.69
N PRO A 5 6.37 25.57 11.53
CA PRO A 5 5.08 25.40 10.89
C PRO A 5 5.07 24.03 10.21
N TYR A 6 4.29 23.11 10.76
CA TYR A 6 3.93 21.86 10.10
C TYR A 6 3.17 22.21 8.81
N LEU A 7 3.83 22.04 7.66
CA LEU A 7 3.18 22.12 6.35
C LEU A 7 2.36 20.84 6.18
N TRP A 8 1.18 20.81 6.79
CA TRP A 8 0.14 19.84 6.48
C TRP A 8 -0.15 19.94 4.97
N SER A 9 0.19 18.90 4.22
CA SER A 9 -0.30 18.77 2.84
C SER A 9 -1.80 18.49 2.93
N LYS A 10 -2.61 19.42 2.42
CA LYS A 10 -4.04 19.20 2.22
C LYS A 10 -4.21 17.95 1.35
N SER A 11 -4.79 16.90 1.91
CA SER A 11 -5.33 15.79 1.13
C SER A 11 -6.38 16.36 0.17
N SER A 12 -6.08 16.33 -1.13
CA SER A 12 -7.05 16.65 -2.16
C SER A 12 -8.04 15.48 -2.27
N THR A 13 -9.29 15.69 -1.86
CA THR A 13 -10.38 14.70 -1.89
C THR A 13 -11.35 14.89 -3.05
N ALA A 14 -11.01 15.72 -4.05
CA ALA A 14 -11.85 15.89 -5.23
C ALA A 14 -11.42 14.91 -6.34
N CYS A 15 -12.38 14.14 -6.85
CA CYS A 15 -12.23 13.41 -8.11
C CYS A 15 -11.98 14.44 -9.23
N ASP A 16 -10.85 14.36 -9.91
CA ASP A 16 -10.69 15.01 -11.21
C ASP A 16 -11.39 14.13 -12.25
N ASP A 17 -12.61 14.52 -12.56
CA ASP A 17 -13.47 13.92 -13.56
C ASP A 17 -13.10 14.52 -14.92
N THR A 18 -11.88 14.28 -15.40
CA THR A 18 -11.48 14.70 -16.75
C THR A 18 -10.67 13.65 -17.52
N ASN A 19 -11.23 13.30 -18.67
CA ASN A 19 -10.66 12.60 -19.83
C ASN A 19 -10.50 11.07 -19.80
N GLU A 20 -11.31 10.44 -20.67
CA GLU A 20 -11.27 9.09 -21.21
C GLU A 20 -9.95 8.76 -21.94
N THR A 21 -8.83 8.85 -21.24
CA THR A 21 -7.71 7.93 -21.48
C THR A 21 -7.88 6.87 -20.42
N ALA A 22 -8.16 5.61 -20.80
CA ALA A 22 -8.20 4.51 -19.85
C ALA A 22 -6.85 4.49 -19.13
N ASN A 23 -6.80 5.07 -17.93
CA ASN A 23 -5.56 5.34 -17.24
C ASN A 23 -5.06 3.99 -16.77
N THR A 24 -4.13 3.37 -17.48
CA THR A 24 -3.67 2.01 -17.15
C THR A 24 -2.53 2.08 -16.18
N PHE A 25 -2.51 1.17 -15.20
CA PHE A 25 -1.39 1.01 -14.27
C PHE A 25 -0.80 -0.38 -14.40
N ALA A 26 0.46 -0.52 -13.97
CA ALA A 26 1.16 -1.78 -13.88
C ALA A 26 1.40 -2.14 -12.43
N ILE A 27 1.31 -3.43 -12.10
CA ILE A 27 1.71 -3.95 -10.79
C ILE A 27 3.24 -4.06 -10.77
N THR A 28 3.87 -3.39 -9.82
CA THR A 28 5.33 -3.24 -9.71
C THR A 28 5.92 -3.94 -8.49
N HIS A 29 5.09 -4.50 -7.61
CA HIS A 29 5.58 -5.22 -6.43
C HIS A 29 6.00 -6.66 -6.77
N PRO A 30 7.25 -7.08 -6.49
CA PRO A 30 7.81 -8.35 -6.98
C PRO A 30 7.21 -9.58 -6.30
N PHE A 31 6.66 -9.41 -5.09
CA PHE A 31 6.01 -10.49 -4.35
C PHE A 31 4.54 -10.69 -4.75
N HIS A 32 4.04 -9.92 -5.72
CA HIS A 32 2.67 -10.08 -6.22
C HIS A 32 2.63 -11.03 -7.43
N PRO A 33 1.73 -12.04 -7.48
CA PRO A 33 1.65 -12.99 -8.60
C PRO A 33 1.40 -12.37 -9.98
N LEU A 34 0.82 -11.17 -10.02
CA LEU A 34 0.52 -10.43 -11.25
C LEU A 34 1.56 -9.33 -11.55
N TYR A 35 2.77 -9.44 -10.99
CA TYR A 35 3.86 -8.51 -11.28
C TYR A 35 4.06 -8.30 -12.79
N GLY A 36 4.23 -7.04 -13.20
CA GLY A 36 4.37 -6.61 -14.59
C GLY A 36 3.08 -6.54 -15.40
N LYS A 37 1.96 -7.11 -14.90
CA LYS A 37 0.67 -7.01 -15.60
C LYS A 37 0.07 -5.61 -15.49
N ARG A 38 -0.66 -5.22 -16.54
CA ARG A 38 -1.31 -3.92 -16.66
C ARG A 38 -2.82 -4.05 -16.58
N PHE A 39 -3.47 -3.10 -15.93
CA PHE A 39 -4.92 -3.04 -15.77
C PHE A 39 -5.44 -1.63 -16.02
N ALA A 40 -6.70 -1.51 -16.44
CA ALA A 40 -7.38 -0.23 -16.51
C ALA A 40 -7.76 0.23 -15.10
N LEU A 41 -7.37 1.46 -14.74
CA LEU A 41 -7.78 2.09 -13.49
C LEU A 41 -9.27 2.44 -13.57
N VAL A 42 -10.05 1.96 -12.61
CA VAL A 42 -11.44 2.38 -12.43
C VAL A 42 -11.47 3.58 -11.49
N THR A 43 -10.78 3.50 -10.35
CA THR A 43 -10.69 4.61 -9.39
C THR A 43 -9.48 4.43 -8.47
N ARG A 44 -8.88 5.53 -8.00
CA ARG A 44 -7.91 5.57 -6.90
C ARG A 44 -8.53 6.36 -5.76
N LYS A 45 -8.62 5.77 -4.57
CA LYS A 45 -9.19 6.44 -3.40
C LYS A 45 -8.64 5.88 -2.10
N GLN A 46 -8.68 6.70 -1.07
CA GLN A 46 -8.46 6.25 0.31
C GLN A 46 -9.61 5.32 0.72
N THR A 47 -9.28 4.06 1.02
CA THR A 47 -10.24 3.08 1.54
C THR A 47 -9.61 2.40 2.75
N TRP A 48 -10.33 2.39 3.87
CA TRP A 48 -9.86 1.83 5.15
C TRP A 48 -8.54 2.42 5.68
N GLY A 49 -8.29 3.70 5.36
CA GLY A 49 -7.06 4.40 5.74
C GLY A 49 -5.85 4.11 4.85
N GLU A 50 -6.04 3.36 3.76
CA GLU A 50 -5.00 3.05 2.79
C GLU A 50 -5.31 3.67 1.42
N ASP A 51 -4.26 4.08 0.70
CA ASP A 51 -4.40 4.49 -0.70
C ASP A 51 -4.52 3.28 -1.61
N ARG A 52 -5.66 3.15 -2.29
CA ARG A 52 -5.98 1.95 -3.07
C ARG A 52 -6.44 2.29 -4.48
N VAL A 53 -6.01 1.48 -5.43
CA VAL A 53 -6.50 1.47 -6.80
C VAL A 53 -7.50 0.34 -7.00
N THR A 54 -8.57 0.61 -7.74
CA THR A 54 -9.63 -0.36 -8.06
C THR A 54 -9.60 -0.62 -9.56
N TYR A 55 -9.75 -1.87 -9.96
CA TYR A 55 -9.67 -2.33 -11.35
C TYR A 55 -10.52 -3.58 -11.60
N PHE A 56 -10.77 -3.91 -12.86
CA PHE A 56 -11.37 -5.19 -13.25
C PHE A 56 -10.29 -6.19 -13.65
N ASP A 57 -10.38 -7.42 -13.14
CA ASP A 57 -9.52 -8.52 -13.58
C ASP A 57 -9.98 -9.13 -14.92
N GLN A 58 -9.33 -10.23 -15.33
CA GLN A 58 -9.63 -10.93 -16.58
C GLN A 58 -11.05 -11.53 -16.60
N ASP A 59 -11.61 -11.85 -15.43
CA ASP A 59 -12.94 -12.40 -15.25
C ASP A 59 -14.00 -11.30 -15.04
N ARG A 60 -13.63 -10.04 -15.27
CA ARG A 60 -14.46 -8.84 -15.03
C ARG A 60 -14.91 -8.69 -13.58
N LYS A 61 -14.16 -9.24 -12.62
CA LYS A 61 -14.41 -9.04 -11.20
C LYS A 61 -13.73 -7.75 -10.73
N LEU A 62 -14.42 -7.01 -9.87
CA LEU A 62 -13.89 -5.80 -9.25
C LEU A 62 -12.87 -6.16 -8.17
N CYS A 63 -11.63 -5.73 -8.37
CA CYS A 63 -10.50 -5.98 -7.49
C CYS A 63 -9.92 -4.65 -6.97
N SER A 64 -9.28 -4.69 -5.80
CA SER A 64 -8.62 -3.54 -5.18
C SER A 64 -7.19 -3.88 -4.79
N MET A 65 -6.24 -3.00 -5.12
CA MET A 65 -4.81 -3.14 -4.86
C MET A 65 -4.28 -1.90 -4.14
N LEU A 66 -3.24 -2.06 -3.31
CA LEU A 66 -2.52 -0.92 -2.75
C LEU A 66 -1.84 -0.11 -3.86
N THR A 67 -1.96 1.21 -3.84
CA THR A 67 -1.26 2.05 -4.82
C THR A 67 0.24 1.83 -4.76
N SER A 68 0.81 1.62 -3.55
CA SER A 68 2.24 1.33 -3.33
C SER A 68 2.76 0.09 -4.07
N TRP A 69 1.87 -0.79 -4.53
CA TRP A 69 2.23 -2.00 -5.29
C TRP A 69 2.17 -1.77 -6.81
N THR A 70 1.95 -0.54 -7.24
CA THR A 70 1.76 -0.17 -8.64
C THR A 70 2.70 0.97 -9.04
N ASN A 71 2.82 1.22 -10.34
CA ASN A 71 3.55 2.38 -10.85
C ASN A 71 2.86 3.73 -10.59
N LEU A 72 1.68 3.74 -9.96
CA LEU A 72 0.99 4.95 -9.50
C LEU A 72 1.45 5.39 -8.10
N ALA A 73 2.28 4.58 -7.44
CA ALA A 73 2.89 4.93 -6.16
C ALA A 73 3.80 6.15 -6.32
N ASP A 74 3.82 7.00 -5.30
CA ASP A 74 4.86 8.01 -5.17
C ASP A 74 6.23 7.33 -5.01
N THR A 75 7.28 8.02 -5.43
CA THR A 75 8.65 7.50 -5.36
C THR A 75 9.03 7.17 -3.91
N ASP A 76 9.31 5.90 -3.62
CA ASP A 76 9.95 5.51 -2.36
C ASP A 76 11.47 5.71 -2.47
N TYR A 77 11.97 6.75 -1.80
CA TYR A 77 13.40 7.08 -1.76
C TYR A 77 14.28 5.93 -1.26
N PHE A 78 13.78 5.07 -0.37
CA PHE A 78 14.56 3.91 0.07
C PHE A 78 14.63 2.85 -1.02
N LEU A 79 13.52 2.57 -1.71
CA LEU A 79 13.52 1.62 -2.82
C LEU A 79 14.43 2.10 -3.96
N GLN A 80 14.47 3.42 -4.20
CA GLN A 80 15.41 4.03 -5.14
C GLN A 80 16.86 3.85 -4.68
N ALA A 81 17.18 4.15 -3.41
CA ALA A 81 18.52 3.97 -2.85
C ALA A 81 18.98 2.50 -2.79
N SER A 82 18.03 1.58 -2.56
CA SER A 82 18.31 0.14 -2.53
C SER A 82 18.57 -0.40 -3.94
N ALA A 83 18.13 0.30 -4.99
CA ALA A 83 18.20 -0.14 -6.37
C ALA A 83 17.60 -1.54 -6.57
N GLY A 84 16.49 -1.83 -5.88
CA GLY A 84 15.82 -3.13 -5.92
C GLY A 84 16.53 -4.26 -5.17
N ARG A 85 17.65 -3.98 -4.48
CA ARG A 85 18.40 -4.98 -3.69
C ARG A 85 17.76 -5.25 -2.33
N SER A 86 16.95 -4.32 -1.83
CA SER A 86 16.16 -4.50 -0.61
C SER A 86 14.80 -3.82 -0.74
N TRP A 87 13.77 -4.52 -0.25
CA TRP A 87 12.37 -4.06 -0.23
C TRP A 87 11.91 -3.57 1.14
N PHE A 88 12.66 -3.89 2.20
CA PHE A 88 12.34 -3.52 3.57
C PHE A 88 13.50 -2.77 4.22
N ARG A 89 13.20 -1.75 5.03
CA ARG A 89 14.19 -1.14 5.91
C ARG A 89 14.44 -2.08 7.09
N VAL A 90 15.63 -1.99 7.68
CA VAL A 90 15.96 -2.80 8.87
C VAL A 90 14.98 -2.50 10.01
N ASP A 91 14.63 -1.23 10.22
CA ASP A 91 13.66 -0.81 11.22
C ASP A 91 12.27 -1.44 10.99
N ASP A 92 11.83 -1.55 9.73
CA ASP A 92 10.54 -2.16 9.38
C ASP A 92 10.52 -3.64 9.79
N LEU A 93 11.62 -4.37 9.54
CA LEU A 93 11.75 -5.79 9.92
C LEU A 93 11.80 -5.98 11.44
N VAL A 94 12.50 -5.09 12.15
CA VAL A 94 12.55 -5.10 13.61
C VAL A 94 11.15 -4.84 14.18
N ASN A 95 10.44 -3.85 13.66
CA ASN A 95 9.07 -3.53 14.07
C ASN A 95 8.10 -4.69 13.80
N LEU A 96 8.16 -5.28 12.60
CA LEU A 96 7.35 -6.45 12.26
C LEU A 96 7.60 -7.61 13.23
N ASN A 97 8.86 -7.89 13.56
CA ASN A 97 9.21 -8.95 14.51
C ASN A 97 8.65 -8.67 15.92
N MET A 98 8.67 -7.42 16.37
CA MET A 98 8.04 -7.03 17.64
C MET A 98 6.53 -7.26 17.61
N MET A 99 5.84 -6.83 16.54
CA MET A 99 4.40 -7.03 16.38
C MET A 99 4.02 -8.53 16.36
N LEU A 100 4.81 -9.35 15.66
CA LEU A 100 4.60 -10.80 15.61
C LEU A 100 4.74 -11.45 16.98
N LYS A 101 5.74 -11.07 17.78
CA LYS A 101 5.90 -11.56 19.15
C LYS A 101 4.68 -11.23 20.00
N THR A 102 4.22 -9.99 19.97
CA THR A 102 3.02 -9.56 20.70
C THR A 102 1.78 -10.37 20.29
N LEU A 103 1.58 -10.57 18.98
CA LEU A 103 0.43 -11.35 18.49
C LEU A 103 0.51 -12.83 18.90
N LEU A 104 1.69 -13.42 18.90
CA LEU A 104 1.90 -14.81 19.33
C LEU A 104 1.66 -14.98 20.84
N GLU A 105 2.10 -14.02 21.65
CA GLU A 105 1.86 -14.00 23.10
C GLU A 105 0.36 -13.87 23.42
N ILE A 106 -0.35 -12.96 22.74
CA ILE A 106 -1.82 -12.81 22.88
C ILE A 106 -2.53 -14.12 22.51
N HIS A 107 -2.16 -14.75 21.40
CA HIS A 107 -2.76 -16.02 20.96
C HIS A 107 -2.52 -17.16 21.95
N GLN A 108 -1.35 -17.23 22.57
CA GLN A 108 -1.03 -18.25 23.57
C GLN A 108 -1.81 -18.02 24.87
N ASN A 109 -1.92 -16.77 25.32
CA ASN A 109 -2.68 -16.42 26.53
C ASN A 109 -4.21 -16.62 26.33
N GLY A 110 -4.73 -16.43 25.12
CA GLY A 110 -6.13 -16.70 24.79
C GLY A 110 -6.53 -18.18 24.79
N LYS A 111 -5.57 -19.11 24.60
CA LYS A 111 -5.81 -20.56 24.68
C LYS A 111 -5.83 -21.12 26.10
N GLY A 112 -5.43 -20.33 27.11
CA GLY A 112 -5.34 -20.76 28.51
C GLY A 112 -6.63 -20.65 29.33
N SER A 113 -7.72 -20.08 28.79
CA SER A 113 -8.91 -19.71 29.58
C SER A 113 -10.18 -20.54 29.29
N VAL A 114 -10.07 -21.75 28.74
CA VAL A 114 -11.20 -22.69 28.73
C VAL A 114 -10.95 -23.75 29.80
N LYS A 115 -11.48 -23.49 30.99
CA LYS A 115 -11.81 -24.50 32.00
C LYS A 115 -13.30 -24.46 32.24
#